data_AF-A0A5Q0JW20-F1
#
_entry.id   AF-A0A5Q0JW20-F1
#
_cell.length_a   1.000
_cell.length_b   1.000
_cell.length_c   1.000
_cell.angle_alpha   90.00
_cell.angle_beta   90.00
_cell.angle_gamma   90.00
#
_symmetry.space_group_name_H-M   'P 1'
#
loop_
_entity.id
_entity.type
_entity.pdbx_description
1 polymer ?
#
loop_
_entity_poly.entity_id
_entity_poly.type
_entity_poly.pdbx_seq_one_letter_code
_entity_poly.pdbx_strand_id
1 'polypeptide(L)'
;MECLSHNSEIVNTFSNIRSFSYQEKKTPLIDEKRVNSILDAILDFKNSLKEKTNKIYNINEKIEKITWFNELDEESLMLLNDLISSAKDLRTSLIRQFISMNSLRRKGIAKEEIKDFKNSIDELKESYEDLESVFFFLPEMPDFVETTSKLSLV
;
A
#
# COMPACT_ATOMS: atom_id res chain seq x y z
N MET A 1 -4.02 -66.71 -20.41
CA MET A 1 -4.86 -65.58 -19.95
C MET A 1 -4.07 -64.29 -19.79
N GLU A 2 -2.76 -64.31 -19.49
CA GLU A 2 -1.93 -63.09 -19.40
C GLU A 2 -1.87 -62.26 -20.68
N CYS A 3 -1.75 -62.84 -21.88
CA CYS A 3 -1.71 -62.05 -23.13
C CYS A 3 -2.98 -61.21 -23.40
N LEU A 4 -4.15 -61.67 -22.93
CA LEU A 4 -5.41 -60.92 -23.09
C LEU A 4 -5.47 -59.72 -22.15
N SER A 5 -4.88 -59.81 -20.95
CA SER A 5 -4.82 -58.66 -20.02
C SER A 5 -3.86 -57.59 -20.54
N HIS A 6 -2.67 -57.98 -21.01
CA HIS A 6 -1.70 -57.04 -21.59
C HIS A 6 -2.27 -56.29 -22.80
N ASN A 7 -3.01 -56.97 -23.69
CA ASN A 7 -3.64 -56.32 -24.84
C ASN A 7 -4.74 -55.33 -24.44
N SER A 8 -5.56 -55.68 -23.44
CA SER A 8 -6.58 -54.76 -22.93
C SER A 8 -5.97 -53.50 -22.32
N GLU A 9 -4.83 -53.63 -21.63
CA GLU A 9 -4.11 -52.53 -21.01
C GLU A 9 -3.46 -51.61 -22.05
N ILE A 10 -2.91 -52.16 -23.14
CA ILE A 10 -2.40 -51.41 -24.29
C ILE A 10 -3.52 -50.60 -24.96
N VAL A 11 -4.68 -51.23 -25.22
CA VAL A 11 -5.82 -50.56 -25.87
C VAL A 11 -6.38 -49.44 -24.99
N ASN A 12 -6.45 -49.66 -23.67
CA ASN A 12 -6.94 -48.67 -22.72
C ASN A 12 -5.97 -47.47 -22.64
N THR A 13 -4.67 -47.75 -22.56
CA THR A 13 -3.61 -46.73 -22.58
C THR A 13 -3.62 -45.94 -23.89
N PHE A 14 -3.73 -46.60 -25.03
CA PHE A 14 -3.83 -45.94 -26.34
C PHE A 14 -5.05 -45.02 -26.42
N SER A 15 -6.21 -45.49 -25.94
CA SER A 15 -7.45 -44.71 -25.95
C SER A 15 -7.33 -43.46 -25.07
N ASN A 16 -6.71 -43.58 -23.89
CA ASN A 16 -6.44 -42.46 -22.99
C ASN A 16 -5.46 -41.45 -23.59
N ILE A 17 -4.35 -41.91 -24.19
CA ILE A 17 -3.39 -41.01 -24.85
C ILE A 17 -4.04 -40.30 -26.03
N ARG A 18 -4.84 -41.02 -26.82
CA ARG A 18 -5.53 -40.45 -27.98
C ARG A 18 -6.54 -39.39 -27.57
N SER A 19 -7.35 -39.65 -26.54
CA SER A 19 -8.35 -38.69 -26.04
C SER A 19 -7.67 -37.45 -25.44
N PHE A 20 -6.66 -37.64 -24.60
CA PHE A 20 -5.88 -36.56 -24.01
C PHE A 20 -5.17 -35.71 -25.08
N SER A 21 -4.48 -36.34 -26.04
CA SER A 21 -3.82 -35.62 -27.14
C SER A 21 -4.78 -34.80 -27.99
N TYR A 22 -5.98 -35.34 -28.25
CA TYR A 22 -7.01 -34.60 -28.99
C TYR A 22 -7.54 -33.41 -28.19
N GLN A 23 -7.74 -33.56 -26.88
CA GLN A 23 -8.18 -32.48 -25.99
C GLN A 23 -7.12 -31.37 -25.90
N GLU A 24 -5.85 -31.71 -25.68
CA GLU A 24 -4.75 -30.74 -25.59
C GLU A 24 -4.55 -29.96 -26.91
N LYS A 25 -4.79 -30.59 -28.07
CA LYS A 25 -4.71 -29.89 -29.38
C LYS A 25 -5.87 -28.93 -29.64
N LYS A 26 -7.02 -29.16 -28.99
CA LYS A 26 -8.25 -28.39 -29.23
C LYS A 26 -8.47 -27.31 -28.18
N THR A 27 -7.87 -27.47 -27.00
CA THR A 27 -7.99 -26.53 -25.89
C THR A 27 -6.84 -25.54 -25.99
N PRO A 28 -7.10 -24.22 -26.07
CA PRO A 28 -6.02 -23.25 -26.01
C PRO A 28 -5.27 -23.42 -24.68
N LEU A 29 -3.95 -23.33 -24.76
CA LEU A 29 -3.04 -23.50 -23.61
C LEU A 29 -3.32 -22.49 -22.48
N ILE A 30 -4.01 -21.41 -22.82
CA ILE A 30 -4.41 -20.33 -21.93
C ILE A 30 -5.93 -20.12 -22.04
N ASP A 31 -6.62 -20.21 -20.92
CA ASP A 31 -7.99 -19.71 -20.79
C ASP A 31 -7.97 -18.18 -20.74
N GLU A 32 -8.17 -17.55 -21.89
CA GLU A 32 -8.14 -16.10 -22.05
C GLU A 32 -9.09 -15.40 -21.08
N LYS A 33 -10.29 -15.95 -20.82
CA LYS A 33 -11.25 -15.33 -19.90
C LYS A 33 -10.73 -15.31 -18.48
N ARG A 34 -10.11 -16.41 -18.05
CA ARG A 34 -9.50 -16.51 -16.72
C ARG A 34 -8.26 -15.63 -16.58
N VAL A 35 -7.45 -15.51 -17.63
CA VAL A 35 -6.30 -14.59 -17.60
C VAL A 35 -6.77 -13.15 -17.54
N ASN A 36 -7.75 -12.76 -18.36
CA ASN A 36 -8.29 -11.41 -18.36
C ASN A 36 -8.85 -11.03 -16.98
N SER A 37 -9.61 -11.91 -16.33
CA SER A 37 -10.15 -11.61 -14.99
C SER A 37 -9.05 -11.43 -13.93
N ILE A 38 -7.92 -12.14 -14.05
CA ILE A 38 -6.75 -11.92 -13.18
C ILE A 38 -6.11 -10.56 -13.47
N LEU A 39 -5.94 -10.20 -14.74
CA LEU A 39 -5.36 -8.92 -15.14
C LEU A 39 -6.22 -7.74 -14.69
N ASP A 40 -7.54 -7.85 -14.84
CA ASP A 40 -8.51 -6.85 -14.38
C ASP A 40 -8.42 -6.69 -12.86
N ALA A 41 -8.37 -7.78 -12.09
CA ALA A 41 -8.22 -7.72 -10.65
C ALA A 41 -6.89 -7.03 -10.22
N ILE A 42 -5.80 -7.25 -10.97
CA ILE A 42 -4.54 -6.54 -10.74
C ILE A 42 -4.68 -5.04 -11.04
N LEU A 43 -5.37 -4.68 -12.13
CA LEU A 43 -5.60 -3.28 -12.48
C LEU A 43 -6.45 -2.57 -11.42
N ASP A 44 -7.53 -3.19 -10.96
CA ASP A 44 -8.39 -2.66 -9.90
C ASP A 44 -7.61 -2.46 -8.60
N PHE A 45 -6.78 -3.43 -8.24
CA PHE A 45 -5.91 -3.32 -7.07
C PHE A 45 -4.93 -2.13 -7.19
N LYS A 46 -4.30 -1.96 -8.36
CA LYS A 46 -3.40 -0.81 -8.62
C LYS A 46 -4.13 0.52 -8.50
N ASN A 47 -5.33 0.62 -9.06
CA ASN A 47 -6.13 1.85 -9.00
C ASN A 47 -6.54 2.17 -7.56
N SER A 48 -7.01 1.17 -6.81
CA SER A 48 -7.34 1.33 -5.39
C SER A 48 -6.15 1.81 -4.56
N LEU A 49 -4.95 1.28 -4.82
CA LEU A 49 -3.72 1.73 -4.18
C LEU A 49 -3.40 3.18 -4.52
N LYS A 50 -3.50 3.58 -5.78
CA LYS A 50 -3.27 4.98 -6.20
C LYS A 50 -4.23 5.94 -5.53
N GLU A 51 -5.53 5.61 -5.50
CA GLU A 51 -6.52 6.44 -4.83
C GLU A 51 -6.24 6.61 -3.33
N LYS A 52 -5.88 5.52 -2.65
CA LYS A 52 -5.50 5.56 -1.22
C LYS A 52 -4.24 6.42 -1.02
N THR A 53 -3.24 6.23 -1.86
CA THR A 53 -1.96 6.97 -1.81
C THR A 53 -2.20 8.47 -1.99
N ASN A 54 -2.98 8.86 -3.00
CA ASN A 54 -3.33 10.26 -3.24
C ASN A 54 -4.10 10.90 -2.06
N LYS A 55 -4.97 10.12 -1.39
CA LYS A 55 -5.66 10.60 -0.18
C LYS A 55 -4.68 10.85 0.96
N ILE A 56 -3.67 10.00 1.12
CA ILE A 56 -2.64 10.18 2.15
C ILE A 56 -1.80 11.42 1.83
N TYR A 57 -1.34 11.60 0.59
CA TYR A 57 -0.62 12.82 0.20
C TYR A 57 -1.42 14.11 0.46
N ASN A 58 -2.73 14.10 0.18
CA ASN A 58 -3.60 15.24 0.49
C ASN A 58 -3.72 15.49 2.02
N ILE A 59 -3.75 14.43 2.83
CA ILE A 59 -3.70 14.57 4.29
C ILE A 59 -2.36 15.19 4.72
N ASN A 60 -1.24 14.71 4.18
CA ASN A 60 0.10 15.24 4.46
C ASN A 60 0.18 16.73 4.13
N GLU A 61 -0.26 17.14 2.94
CA GLU A 61 -0.29 18.54 2.51
C GLU A 61 -1.15 19.42 3.46
N LYS A 62 -2.25 18.89 3.97
CA LYS A 62 -3.09 19.62 4.94
C LYS A 62 -2.43 19.72 6.30
N ILE A 63 -1.77 18.67 6.78
CA ILE A 63 -1.02 18.68 8.04
C ILE A 63 0.14 19.69 7.93
N GLU A 64 0.88 19.66 6.83
CA GLU A 64 1.97 20.60 6.56
C GLU A 64 1.48 22.05 6.57
N LYS A 65 0.32 22.35 5.98
CA LYS A 65 -0.24 23.72 6.02
C LYS A 65 -0.51 24.22 7.44
N ILE A 66 -0.86 23.32 8.36
CA ILE A 66 -1.14 23.68 9.75
C ILE A 66 0.14 24.09 10.47
N THR A 67 1.32 23.58 10.11
CA THR A 67 2.60 23.96 10.74
C THR A 67 2.94 25.45 10.58
N TRP A 68 2.30 26.14 9.62
CA TRP A 68 2.46 27.57 9.38
C TRP A 68 1.51 28.45 10.20
N PHE A 69 0.61 27.86 10.99
CA PHE A 69 -0.33 28.62 11.81
C PHE A 69 0.39 29.20 13.04
N ASN A 70 0.01 30.42 13.42
CA ASN A 70 0.56 31.13 14.57
C ASN A 70 -0.58 31.52 15.52
N GLU A 71 -0.24 31.83 16.78
CA GLU A 71 -1.19 32.36 17.78
C GLU A 71 -2.40 31.44 18.05
N LEU A 72 -2.13 30.12 18.12
CA LEU A 72 -3.16 29.14 18.47
C LEU A 72 -3.52 29.21 19.96
N ASP A 73 -4.81 29.12 20.26
CA ASP A 73 -5.31 29.01 21.62
C ASP A 73 -5.23 27.58 22.17
N GLU A 74 -5.51 27.41 23.46
CA GLU A 74 -5.40 26.11 24.14
C GLU A 74 -6.35 25.06 23.55
N GLU A 75 -7.56 25.47 23.13
CA GLU A 75 -8.51 24.57 22.45
C GLU A 75 -7.94 24.08 21.11
N SER A 76 -7.35 24.96 20.32
CA SER A 76 -6.68 24.60 19.06
C SER A 76 -5.51 23.65 19.31
N LEU A 77 -4.70 23.89 20.35
CA LEU A 77 -3.60 22.99 20.73
C LEU A 77 -4.11 21.60 21.15
N MET A 78 -5.22 21.51 21.89
CA MET A 78 -5.84 20.22 22.21
C MET A 78 -6.27 19.48 20.94
N LEU A 79 -6.93 20.16 19.99
CA LEU A 79 -7.33 19.57 18.72
C LEU A 79 -6.13 19.11 17.87
N LEU A 80 -5.02 19.83 17.91
CA LEU A 80 -3.78 19.42 17.24
C LEU A 80 -3.21 18.14 17.85
N ASN A 81 -3.20 18.02 19.17
CA ASN A 81 -2.76 16.80 19.85
C ASN A 81 -3.63 15.59 19.46
N ASP A 82 -4.95 15.78 19.38
CA ASP A 82 -5.88 14.73 18.93
C ASP A 82 -5.68 14.36 17.45
N LEU A 83 -5.39 15.35 16.60
CA LEU A 83 -5.04 15.15 15.19
C LEU A 83 -3.76 14.32 15.05
N ILE A 84 -2.70 14.69 15.78
CA ILE A 84 -1.41 13.96 15.78
C ILE A 84 -1.62 12.52 16.23
N SER A 85 -2.38 12.30 17.31
CA SER A 85 -2.70 10.97 17.81
C SER A 85 -3.46 10.14 16.76
N SER A 86 -4.46 10.74 16.11
CA SER A 86 -5.23 10.10 15.04
C SER A 86 -4.35 9.77 13.81
N ALA A 87 -3.40 10.63 13.46
CA ALA A 87 -2.46 10.39 12.37
C ALA A 87 -1.49 9.24 12.68
N LYS A 88 -1.01 9.13 13.92
CA LYS A 88 -0.18 8.01 14.41
C LYS A 88 -0.94 6.67 14.31
N ASP A 89 -2.21 6.66 14.70
CA ASP A 89 -3.08 5.48 14.60
C ASP A 89 -3.37 5.07 13.14
N LEU A 90 -3.66 6.06 12.29
CA LEU A 90 -3.84 5.86 10.86
C LEU A 90 -2.59 5.23 10.24
N ARG A 91 -1.40 5.82 10.48
CA ARG A 91 -0.12 5.28 10.00
C ARG A 91 0.07 3.82 10.43
N THR A 92 -0.19 3.51 11.70
CA THR A 92 -0.05 2.14 12.21
C THR A 92 -0.93 1.16 11.43
N SER A 93 -2.17 1.55 11.13
CA SER A 93 -3.09 0.74 10.32
C SER A 93 -2.62 0.58 8.86
N LEU A 94 -2.09 1.65 8.26
CA LEU A 94 -1.57 1.64 6.89
C LEU A 94 -0.30 0.79 6.75
N ILE A 95 0.60 0.80 7.74
CA ILE A 95 1.79 -0.06 7.76
C ILE A 95 1.40 -1.55 7.74
N ARG A 96 0.38 -1.95 8.52
CA ARG A 96 -0.10 -3.34 8.50
C ARG A 96 -0.63 -3.73 7.12
N GLN A 97 -1.36 -2.83 6.46
CA GLN A 97 -1.83 -3.04 5.08
C GLN A 97 -0.65 -3.16 4.11
N PHE A 98 0.36 -2.30 4.22
CA PHE A 98 1.57 -2.42 3.39
C PHE A 98 2.29 -3.77 3.59
N ILE A 99 2.43 -4.22 4.84
CA ILE A 99 3.11 -5.48 5.16
C ILE A 99 2.36 -6.67 4.55
N SER A 100 1.03 -6.67 4.56
CA SER A 100 0.23 -7.76 3.98
C SER A 100 0.42 -7.89 2.46
N MET A 101 0.81 -6.81 1.79
CA MET A 101 1.09 -6.78 0.34
C MET A 101 2.49 -7.27 -0.04
N ASN A 102 3.33 -7.68 0.93
CA ASN A 102 4.70 -8.13 0.67
C ASN A 102 4.80 -9.28 -0.33
N SER A 103 3.84 -10.21 -0.30
CA SER A 103 3.81 -11.35 -1.23
C SER A 103 3.61 -10.90 -2.68
N LEU A 104 2.71 -9.94 -2.91
CA LEU A 104 2.44 -9.33 -4.21
C LEU A 104 3.66 -8.55 -4.71
N ARG A 105 4.25 -7.73 -3.83
CA ARG A 105 5.46 -6.95 -4.12
C ARG A 105 6.63 -7.83 -4.55
N ARG A 106 6.88 -8.95 -3.84
CA ARG A 106 7.93 -9.92 -4.17
C ARG A 106 7.71 -10.60 -5.53
N LYS A 107 6.45 -10.76 -5.94
CA LYS A 107 6.06 -11.29 -7.26
C LYS A 107 6.07 -10.23 -8.37
N GLY A 108 6.43 -8.98 -8.06
CA GLY A 108 6.43 -7.88 -9.04
C GLY A 108 5.03 -7.34 -9.37
N ILE A 109 3.99 -7.76 -8.66
CA ILE A 109 2.62 -7.29 -8.89
C ILE A 109 2.45 -5.93 -8.21
N ALA A 110 2.03 -4.92 -8.98
CA ALA A 110 1.79 -3.56 -8.50
C ALA A 110 2.96 -2.95 -7.70
N LYS A 111 4.20 -3.29 -8.08
CA LYS A 111 5.39 -2.99 -7.28
C LYS A 111 5.58 -1.49 -7.05
N GLU A 112 5.39 -0.67 -8.09
CA GLU A 112 5.56 0.77 -8.00
C GLU A 112 4.44 1.40 -7.17
N GLU A 113 3.19 0.96 -7.35
CA GLU A 113 2.06 1.44 -6.56
C GLU A 113 2.20 1.08 -5.07
N ILE A 114 2.69 -0.12 -4.75
CA ILE A 114 2.95 -0.52 -3.35
C ILE A 114 4.11 0.29 -2.76
N LYS A 115 5.13 0.63 -3.58
CA LYS A 115 6.26 1.45 -3.15
C LYS A 115 5.81 2.88 -2.87
N ASP A 116 5.05 3.49 -3.77
CA ASP A 116 4.50 4.84 -3.63
C ASP A 116 3.55 4.94 -2.43
N PHE A 117 2.70 3.92 -2.24
CA PHE A 117 1.89 3.80 -1.03
C PHE A 117 2.75 3.81 0.24
N LYS A 118 3.88 3.09 0.27
CA LYS A 118 4.80 3.12 1.42
C LYS A 118 5.43 4.49 1.65
N ASN A 119 5.82 5.18 0.58
CA ASN A 119 6.40 6.52 0.67
C ASN A 119 5.39 7.49 1.29
N SER A 120 4.14 7.49 0.83
CA SER A 120 3.10 8.35 1.41
C SER A 120 2.86 8.11 2.91
N ILE A 121 3.01 6.87 3.38
CA ILE A 121 2.91 6.50 4.81
C ILE A 121 4.11 7.01 5.63
N ASP A 122 5.29 7.05 5.03
CA ASP A 122 6.48 7.60 5.67
C ASP A 122 6.42 9.12 5.71
N GLU A 123 5.97 9.78 4.64
CA GLU A 123 5.72 11.22 4.66
C GLU A 123 4.62 11.61 5.66
N LEU A 124 3.59 10.77 5.86
CA LEU A 124 2.60 11.00 6.90
C LEU A 124 3.25 11.01 8.29
N LYS A 125 4.26 10.15 8.52
CA LYS A 125 5.03 10.16 9.76
C LYS A 125 5.73 11.48 9.96
N GLU A 126 6.50 11.88 8.95
CA GLU A 126 7.26 13.13 8.99
C GLU A 126 6.32 14.31 9.22
N SER A 127 5.20 14.37 8.51
CA SER A 127 4.22 15.46 8.62
C SER A 127 3.67 15.62 10.03
N TYR A 128 3.26 14.54 10.71
CA TYR A 128 2.74 14.68 12.08
C TYR A 128 3.86 14.87 13.12
N GLU A 129 5.07 14.37 12.89
CA GLU A 129 6.22 14.59 13.77
C GLU A 129 6.70 16.04 13.70
N ASP A 130 6.70 16.64 12.51
CA ASP A 130 6.97 18.05 12.30
C ASP A 130 5.89 18.91 12.97
N LEU A 131 4.61 18.55 12.81
CA LEU A 131 3.51 19.23 13.48
C LEU A 131 3.65 19.17 15.01
N GLU A 132 3.96 17.99 15.55
CA GLU A 132 4.21 17.79 16.98
C GLU A 132 5.40 18.65 17.47
N SER A 133 6.48 18.67 16.67
CA SER A 133 7.69 19.43 16.97
C SER A 133 7.43 20.93 17.03
N VAL A 134 6.76 21.48 16.01
CA VAL A 134 6.49 22.93 15.88
C VAL A 134 5.65 23.46 17.03
N PHE A 135 4.60 22.73 17.44
CA PHE A 135 3.63 23.25 18.41
C PHE A 135 3.89 22.83 19.86
N PHE A 136 4.56 21.71 20.10
CA PHE A 136 4.72 21.17 21.46
C PHE A 136 6.18 21.04 21.92
N PHE A 137 7.14 20.82 21.01
CA PHE A 137 8.52 20.59 21.41
C PHE A 137 9.40 21.84 21.33
N LEU A 138 9.44 22.49 20.16
CA LEU A 138 10.29 23.66 19.92
C LEU A 138 9.96 24.85 20.84
N PRO A 139 8.69 25.16 21.16
CA PRO A 139 8.37 26.25 22.09
C PRO A 139 8.87 26.01 23.53
N GLU A 140 9.09 24.76 23.92
CA GLU A 140 9.64 24.41 25.24
C GLU A 140 11.18 24.50 25.29
N MET A 141 11.85 24.69 24.14
CA MET A 141 13.32 24.79 24.07
C MET A 141 13.81 26.24 24.28
N PRO A 142 14.52 26.55 25.39
CA PRO A 142 14.91 27.92 25.72
C PRO A 142 15.77 28.59 24.64
N ASP A 143 16.75 27.87 24.08
CA ASP A 143 17.65 28.37 23.05
C ASP A 143 16.90 28.72 21.74
N PHE A 144 15.86 27.95 21.41
CA PHE A 144 15.02 28.19 20.24
C PHE A 144 14.17 29.45 20.42
N VAL A 145 13.55 29.61 21.59
CA VAL A 145 12.76 30.81 21.93
C VAL A 145 13.65 32.05 21.98
N GLU A 146 14.85 31.96 22.56
CA GLU A 146 15.80 33.07 22.60
C GLU A 146 16.26 33.48 21.20
N THR A 147 16.56 32.50 20.34
CA THR A 147 17.02 32.75 18.97
C THR A 147 15.90 33.33 18.10
N THR A 148 14.70 32.78 18.17
CA THR A 148 13.55 33.30 17.42
C THR A 148 13.14 34.69 17.87
N SER A 149 13.21 35.00 19.18
CA SER A 149 13.03 36.35 19.73
C SER A 149 14.06 37.36 19.19
N LYS A 150 15.34 36.96 19.10
CA LYS A 150 16.39 37.82 18.51
C LYS A 150 16.18 38.08 17.02
N LEU A 151 15.60 37.12 16.29
CA LEU A 151 15.33 37.23 14.86
C LEU A 151 14.04 38.00 14.53
N SER A 152 13.05 38.00 15.42
CA SER A 152 11.79 38.73 15.25
C SER A 152 11.86 40.22 15.62
N LEU A 153 12.94 40.65 16.27
CA LEU A 153 13.22 42.05 16.62
C LEU A 153 13.91 42.86 15.50
N VAL A 154 13.95 42.34 14.26
CA VAL A 154 14.45 43.02 13.05
C VAL A 154 13.30 43.46 12.16
#